data_AF-A0A9P6EHT8-F1
#
_entry.id   AF-A0A9P6EHT8-F1
#
_cell.length_a   1.000
_cell.length_b   1.000
_cell.length_c   1.000
_cell.angle_alpha   90.00
_cell.angle_beta   90.00
_cell.angle_gamma   90.00
#
_symmetry.space_group_name_H-M   'P 1'
#
loop_
_entity.id
_entity.type
_entity.pdbx_description
1 polymer ?
#
loop_
_entity_poly.entity_id
_entity_poly.type
_entity_poly.pdbx_seq_one_letter_code
_entity_poly.pdbx_strand_id
1 'polypeptide(L)'
;MSMIKSVINVNGFAFCEEHGDEYCNLCTFDFRTGNNYYIMDEIPKVLRGALEDDRTFTFNAYRVGALHANTRKEEPEFKCRKHGTTDCEVCFDWAELVKKELLQLE
;
A
#
# COMPACT_ATOMS: atom_id res chain seq x y z
N MET A 1 -24.68 -13.26 -4.43
CA MET A 1 -24.17 -11.93 -4.83
C MET A 1 -22.68 -12.07 -5.01
N SER A 2 -22.19 -12.01 -6.25
CA SER A 2 -20.76 -11.97 -6.51
C SER A 2 -20.28 -10.61 -6.04
N MET A 3 -19.56 -10.54 -4.92
CA MET A 3 -18.90 -9.30 -4.51
C MET A 3 -17.87 -8.99 -5.58
N ILE A 4 -18.04 -7.88 -6.28
CA ILE A 4 -16.99 -7.35 -7.15
C ILE A 4 -15.80 -7.12 -6.21
N LYS A 5 -14.71 -7.84 -6.46
CA LYS A 5 -13.48 -7.67 -5.72
C LYS A 5 -12.90 -6.33 -6.15
N SER A 6 -13.00 -5.33 -5.29
CA SER A 6 -12.60 -3.95 -5.60
C SER A 6 -11.18 -3.64 -5.09
N VAL A 7 -10.55 -2.68 -5.75
CA VAL A 7 -9.19 -2.20 -5.49
C VAL A 7 -9.26 -0.75 -5.03
N ILE A 8 -8.41 -0.38 -4.08
CA ILE A 8 -8.25 0.99 -3.62
C ILE A 8 -6.85 1.49 -3.93
N ASN A 9 -6.73 2.79 -4.18
CA ASN A 9 -5.45 3.47 -4.29
C ASN A 9 -5.25 4.36 -3.06
N VAL A 10 -4.09 4.26 -2.41
CA VAL A 10 -3.71 5.13 -1.29
C VAL A 10 -2.33 5.69 -1.59
N ASN A 11 -2.27 6.97 -1.94
CA ASN A 11 -1.04 7.66 -2.33
C ASN A 11 -0.17 6.86 -3.33
N GLY A 12 -0.77 6.38 -4.41
CA GLY A 12 -0.08 5.64 -5.47
C GLY A 12 -0.06 4.11 -5.29
N PHE A 13 -0.15 3.59 -4.06
CA PHE A 13 -0.17 2.15 -3.82
C PHE A 13 -1.57 1.55 -3.96
N ALA A 14 -1.63 0.36 -4.55
CA ALA A 14 -2.85 -0.42 -4.70
C ALA A 14 -3.01 -1.44 -3.56
N PHE A 15 -4.24 -1.58 -3.06
CA PHE A 15 -4.61 -2.54 -2.02
C PHE A 15 -5.98 -3.15 -2.29
N CYS A 16 -6.26 -4.29 -1.66
CA CYS A 16 -7.60 -4.85 -1.61
C CYS A 16 -8.54 -3.90 -0.85
N GLU A 17 -9.70 -3.53 -1.42
CA GLU A 17 -10.64 -2.64 -0.74
C GLU A 17 -11.16 -3.24 0.58
N GLU A 18 -11.52 -4.51 0.59
CA GLU A 18 -12.20 -5.11 1.75
C GLU A 18 -11.26 -5.29 2.95
N HIS A 19 -10.02 -5.71 2.69
CA HIS A 19 -9.07 -6.08 3.73
C HIS A 19 -7.96 -5.04 3.94
N GLY A 20 -7.72 -4.18 2.94
CA GLY A 20 -6.62 -3.22 2.94
C GLY A 20 -5.26 -3.84 2.68
N ASP A 21 -5.17 -5.15 2.47
CA ASP A 21 -3.92 -5.86 2.21
C ASP A 21 -3.42 -5.64 0.78
N GLU A 22 -2.12 -5.43 0.67
CA GLU A 22 -1.39 -5.40 -0.60
C GLU A 22 -1.31 -6.80 -1.22
N TYR A 23 -1.08 -7.81 -0.39
CA TYR A 23 -1.29 -9.21 -0.73
C TYR A 23 -2.44 -9.79 0.09
N CYS A 24 -3.58 -9.99 -0.56
CA CYS A 24 -4.76 -10.50 0.11
C CYS A 24 -5.02 -11.95 -0.29
N ASN A 25 -4.77 -12.89 0.62
CA ASN A 25 -5.07 -14.31 0.44
C ASN A 25 -6.58 -14.59 0.30
N LEU A 26 -7.42 -13.80 0.96
CA LEU A 26 -8.87 -13.99 0.97
C LEU A 26 -9.50 -13.58 -0.37
N CYS A 27 -9.09 -12.42 -0.88
CA CYS A 27 -9.54 -11.90 -2.18
C CYS A 27 -8.65 -12.36 -3.34
N THR A 28 -7.58 -13.10 -3.07
CA THR A 28 -6.59 -13.59 -4.04
C THR A 28 -5.99 -12.47 -4.90
N PHE A 29 -5.72 -11.31 -4.29
CA PHE A 29 -5.05 -10.19 -4.93
C PHE A 29 -3.59 -10.11 -4.52
N ASP A 30 -2.77 -9.67 -5.45
CA ASP A 30 -1.36 -9.42 -5.22
C ASP A 30 -0.93 -8.15 -5.96
N PHE A 31 -0.77 -7.07 -5.21
CA PHE A 31 -0.36 -5.77 -5.73
C PHE A 31 1.12 -5.48 -5.49
N ARG A 32 1.85 -6.38 -4.83
CA ARG A 32 3.23 -6.18 -4.39
C ARG A 32 4.16 -5.87 -5.55
N THR A 33 4.04 -6.58 -6.68
CA THR A 33 4.85 -6.31 -7.87
C THR A 33 4.67 -4.90 -8.42
N GLY A 34 3.42 -4.42 -8.50
CA GLY A 34 3.12 -3.08 -9.01
C GLY A 34 3.59 -1.99 -8.07
N ASN A 35 3.33 -2.17 -6.77
CA ASN A 35 3.73 -1.24 -5.72
C ASN A 35 5.27 -1.19 -5.57
N ASN A 36 5.96 -2.33 -5.59
CA ASN A 36 7.42 -2.39 -5.57
C ASN A 36 8.04 -1.67 -6.77
N TYR A 37 7.45 -1.84 -7.96
CA TYR A 37 7.89 -1.12 -9.15
C TYR A 37 7.68 0.41 -9.00
N TYR A 38 6.56 0.83 -8.41
CA TYR A 38 6.24 2.25 -8.20
C TYR A 38 7.30 3.00 -7.40
N ILE A 39 7.86 2.40 -6.34
CA ILE A 39 8.89 3.02 -5.48
C ILE A 39 10.33 2.61 -5.81
N MET A 40 10.55 1.76 -6.81
CA MET A 40 11.86 1.12 -7.04
C MET A 40 13.01 2.13 -7.15
N ASP A 41 12.75 3.29 -7.75
CA ASP A 41 13.76 4.32 -7.93
C ASP A 41 14.10 5.12 -6.67
N GLU A 42 13.20 5.13 -5.68
CA GLU A 42 13.38 5.80 -4.40
C GLU A 42 14.13 4.93 -3.38
N ILE A 43 14.20 3.62 -3.63
CA ILE A 43 14.91 2.66 -2.79
C ILE A 43 16.41 2.62 -3.15
N PRO A 44 17.32 2.69 -2.14
CA PRO A 44 18.75 2.55 -2.37
C PRO A 44 19.09 1.27 -3.14
N LYS A 45 19.98 1.36 -4.13
CA LYS A 45 20.32 0.22 -5.02
C LYS A 45 20.72 -1.05 -4.27
N VAL A 46 21.39 -0.92 -3.12
CA VAL A 46 21.82 -2.04 -2.28
C VAL A 46 20.64 -2.83 -1.69
N LEU A 47 19.48 -2.18 -1.53
CA LEU A 47 18.26 -2.78 -0.98
C LEU A 47 17.28 -3.25 -2.07
N ARG A 48 17.47 -2.85 -3.34
CA ARG A 48 16.52 -3.15 -4.43
C ARG A 48 16.34 -4.65 -4.69
N GLY A 49 17.37 -5.47 -4.43
CA GLY A 49 17.25 -6.92 -4.56
C GLY A 49 16.18 -7.52 -3.65
N ALA A 50 15.89 -6.90 -2.50
CA ALA A 50 14.83 -7.32 -1.61
C ALA A 50 13.42 -6.99 -2.14
N LEU A 51 13.29 -6.04 -3.08
CA LEU A 51 12.02 -5.76 -3.77
C LEU A 51 11.70 -6.75 -4.88
N GLU A 52 12.71 -7.48 -5.38
CA GLU A 52 12.52 -8.51 -6.41
C GLU A 52 11.88 -9.78 -5.83
N ASP A 53 12.08 -10.07 -4.54
CA ASP A 53 11.28 -11.06 -3.81
C ASP A 53 10.08 -10.36 -3.17
N ASP A 54 8.93 -10.42 -3.86
CA ASP A 54 7.69 -9.83 -3.38
C ASP A 54 7.24 -10.36 -2.00
N ARG A 55 7.79 -11.47 -1.51
CA ARG A 55 7.41 -12.09 -0.21
C ARG A 55 8.13 -11.48 0.99
N THR A 56 9.07 -10.58 0.76
CA THR A 56 9.92 -10.01 1.83
C THR A 56 9.09 -9.25 2.87
N PHE A 57 8.11 -8.47 2.44
CA PHE A 57 7.18 -7.75 3.31
C PHE A 57 5.85 -7.51 2.58
N THR A 58 4.82 -7.13 3.33
CA THR A 58 3.54 -6.72 2.76
C THR A 58 2.90 -5.66 3.64
N PHE A 59 2.24 -4.68 3.02
CA PHE A 59 1.53 -3.64 3.76
C PHE A 59 0.02 -3.89 3.81
N ASN A 60 -0.57 -3.32 4.86
CA ASN A 60 -2.01 -3.16 4.97
C ASN A 60 -2.34 -1.67 5.17
N ALA A 61 -3.04 -1.07 4.21
CA ALA A 61 -3.34 0.36 4.20
C ALA A 61 -4.09 0.80 5.47
N TYR A 62 -5.02 -0.01 5.96
CA TYR A 62 -5.81 0.30 7.16
C TYR A 62 -4.98 0.22 8.44
N ARG A 63 -3.99 -0.69 8.51
CA ARG A 63 -3.02 -0.76 9.60
C ARG A 63 -2.07 0.44 9.61
N VAL A 64 -1.68 0.94 8.44
CA VAL A 64 -0.90 2.18 8.29
C VAL A 64 -1.74 3.43 8.59
N GLY A 65 -3.07 3.28 8.67
CA GLY A 65 -4.00 4.29 9.15
C GLY A 65 -4.80 4.98 8.07
N ALA A 66 -4.94 4.38 6.89
CA ALA A 66 -5.87 4.83 5.86
C ALA A 66 -7.33 4.70 6.33
N LEU A 67 -8.13 5.71 6.00
CA LEU A 67 -9.56 5.79 6.27
C LEU A 67 -10.26 6.34 5.02
N HIS A 68 -11.46 5.85 4.70
CA HIS A 68 -12.26 6.44 3.65
C HIS A 68 -12.55 7.92 3.96
N ALA A 69 -12.22 8.80 3.02
CA ALA A 69 -12.47 10.23 3.10
C ALA A 69 -13.85 10.59 2.53
N ASN A 70 -14.21 10.00 1.38
CA ASN A 70 -15.49 10.24 0.73
C ASN A 70 -15.95 8.99 -0.05
N THR A 71 -17.07 8.40 0.35
CA THR A 71 -17.64 7.20 -0.29
C THR A 71 -18.64 7.50 -1.40
N ARG A 72 -18.87 8.79 -1.73
CA ARG A 72 -19.87 9.22 -2.73
C ARG A 72 -19.27 9.54 -4.10
N LYS A 73 -17.95 9.47 -4.25
CA LYS A 73 -17.26 9.65 -5.53
C LYS A 73 -17.18 8.32 -6.28
N GLU A 74 -17.00 8.40 -7.60
CA GLU A 74 -16.79 7.22 -8.45
C GLU A 74 -15.50 6.47 -8.07
N GLU A 75 -14.47 7.20 -7.62
CA GLU A 75 -13.24 6.64 -7.07
C GLU A 75 -13.15 6.93 -5.56
N PRO A 76 -12.93 5.91 -4.71
CA PRO A 76 -12.84 6.10 -3.27
C PRO A 76 -11.55 6.85 -2.90
N GLU A 77 -11.68 7.94 -2.16
CA GLU A 77 -10.54 8.71 -1.64
C GLU A 77 -10.18 8.26 -0.23
N PHE A 78 -8.88 8.21 0.08
CA PHE A 78 -8.38 7.77 1.39
C PHE A 78 -7.57 8.86 2.07
N LYS A 79 -7.93 9.16 3.32
CA LYS A 79 -7.19 10.07 4.20
C LYS A 79 -6.45 9.31 5.28
N CYS A 80 -5.35 9.89 5.74
CA CYS A 80 -4.68 9.36 6.92
C CYS A 80 -5.47 9.67 8.20
N ARG A 81 -5.45 8.75 9.15
CA ARG A 81 -6.08 8.92 10.47
C ARG A 81 -5.46 10.06 11.28
N LYS A 82 -4.15 10.30 11.12
CA LYS A 82 -3.39 11.23 11.96
C LYS A 82 -3.60 12.69 11.56
N HIS A 83 -3.47 13.02 10.27
CA HIS A 83 -3.57 14.39 9.78
C HIS A 83 -4.92 14.69 9.12
N GLY A 84 -5.70 13.66 8.78
CA GLY A 84 -6.98 13.84 8.08
C GLY A 84 -6.84 14.23 6.60
N THR A 85 -5.62 14.28 6.08
CA THR A 85 -5.30 14.64 4.68
C THR A 85 -5.43 13.42 3.77
N THR A 86 -6.14 13.59 2.65
CA THR A 86 -6.19 12.62 1.54
C THR A 86 -4.79 12.43 0.96
N ASP A 87 -4.39 11.19 0.69
CA ASP A 87 -3.07 10.85 0.13
C ASP A 87 -1.92 11.56 0.86
N CYS A 88 -1.95 11.48 2.19
CA CYS A 88 -0.97 12.15 3.02
C CYS A 88 0.45 11.64 2.76
N GLU A 89 1.25 12.44 2.08
CA GLU A 89 2.65 12.15 1.73
C GLU A 89 3.53 11.79 2.93
N VAL A 90 3.18 12.23 4.15
CA VAL A 90 3.96 11.92 5.37
C VAL A 90 3.56 10.57 5.98
N CYS A 91 2.27 10.22 5.96
CA CYS A 91 1.78 8.98 6.54
C CYS A 91 1.84 7.80 5.56
N PHE A 92 1.77 8.10 4.27
CA PHE A 92 1.79 7.15 3.17
C PHE A 92 3.05 7.35 2.31
N ASP A 93 4.16 7.73 2.94
CA ASP A 93 5.49 7.66 2.33
C ASP A 93 5.89 6.19 2.23
N TRP A 94 5.39 5.52 1.19
CA TRP A 94 5.57 4.09 1.01
C TRP A 94 7.04 3.72 0.83
N ALA A 95 7.82 4.57 0.16
CA ALA A 95 9.26 4.37 0.01
C ALA A 95 9.97 4.37 1.37
N GLU A 96 9.68 5.33 2.25
CA GLU A 96 10.27 5.35 3.59
C GLU A 96 9.77 4.22 4.49
N LEU A 97 8.50 3.81 4.37
CA LEU A 97 7.99 2.64 5.10
C LEU A 97 8.71 1.37 4.67
N VAL A 98 8.90 1.18 3.36
CA VAL A 98 9.65 0.04 2.80
C VAL A 98 11.09 0.03 3.26
N LYS A 99 11.79 1.18 3.21
CA LYS A 99 13.18 1.27 3.73
C LYS A 99 13.26 0.83 5.19
N LYS A 100 12.29 1.22 6.03
CA LYS A 100 12.26 0.85 7.45
C LYS A 100 12.05 -0.64 7.66
N GLU A 101 11.19 -1.29 6.87
CA GLU A 101 11.01 -2.74 6.94
C GLU A 101 12.28 -3.47 6.50
N LEU A 102 12.89 -3.04 5.39
CA LEU A 102 14.12 -3.65 4.87
C LEU A 102 15.30 -3.56 5.84
N LEU A 103 15.45 -2.42 6.53
CA LEU A 103 16.51 -2.22 7.53
C LEU A 103 16.27 -2.99 8.84
N GLN A 104 15.05 -3.47 9.10
CA GLN A 104 14.75 -4.32 10.27
C GLN A 104 15.00 -5.81 10.00
N LEU A 105 15.27 -6.19 8.75
CA LEU A 105 15.56 -7.56 8.34
C LEU A 105 17.07 -7.89 8.35
N GLU A 106 17.93 -6.88 8.53
CA GLU A 106 19.39 -7.01 8.74
C GLU A 106 19.75 -7.19 10.22
#